data_AF-A0A8T7EJN6-F1
#
_entry.id   AF-A0A8T7EJN6-F1
#
_cell.length_a   1.000
_cell.length_b   1.000
_cell.length_c   1.000
_cell.angle_alpha   90.00
_cell.angle_beta   90.00
_cell.angle_gamma   90.00
#
_symmetry.space_group_name_H-M   'P 1'
#
loop_
_entity.id
_entity.type
_entity.pdbx_description
1 polymer ?
#
loop_
_entity_poly.entity_id
_entity_poly.type
_entity_poly.pdbx_seq_one_letter_code
_entity_poly.pdbx_strand_id
1 'polypeptide(L)'
;MEHDWLRAGDIHTYYGAIWTDTFTDVYRHKARLNTEFGFEAPAHADTLRTYPECWERLKHLAPKIDDLWTYQAELIRFHVEHYRRLRAQGCAGYIHFWLADLVPQVGCGVLDSSRRPKGGYAALRDASQPLHIALEHNGRRPFAIWVFNDTNTHHDAVRVRWRVCDAQDAVIYESSAPASIPANTSMRVLTVKWNPEAVQLGWSSALEDFSGAVLARTSYVEPFKPMKRPAGYPWKFDPYLGCKVFDRPDAPSLADQSTHWIVRAVPVAIREQVAEWVLRQRIPPWAVRAIAQFIG
;
A
#
# COMPACT_ATOMS: atom_id res chain seq x y z
N MET A 1 21.98 -5.99 3.49
CA MET A 1 20.86 -5.02 3.55
C MET A 1 19.71 -5.54 4.42
N GLU A 2 19.45 -6.86 4.52
CA GLU A 2 18.35 -7.43 5.36
C GLU A 2 18.39 -7.10 6.86
N HIS A 3 19.55 -6.76 7.42
CA HIS A 3 19.71 -6.35 8.82
C HIS A 3 19.99 -4.85 8.99
N ASP A 4 19.89 -4.06 7.92
CA ASP A 4 20.25 -2.64 7.97
C ASP A 4 19.33 -1.85 8.90
N TRP A 5 18.07 -2.27 9.06
CA TRP A 5 17.14 -1.70 10.06
C TRP A 5 17.61 -1.82 11.52
N LEU A 6 18.59 -2.68 11.84
CA LEU A 6 19.20 -2.70 13.17
C LEU A 6 20.18 -1.54 13.39
N ARG A 7 20.64 -0.90 12.30
CA ARG A 7 21.68 0.15 12.29
C ARG A 7 21.20 1.47 11.70
N ALA A 8 20.20 1.45 10.83
CA ALA A 8 19.56 2.60 10.21
C ALA A 8 18.42 3.13 11.09
N GLY A 9 18.35 4.45 11.25
CA GLY A 9 17.30 5.14 12.01
C GLY A 9 15.95 5.04 11.31
N ASP A 10 15.91 5.43 10.03
CA ASP A 10 14.71 5.42 9.20
C ASP A 10 14.93 4.74 7.85
N ILE A 11 13.82 4.42 7.16
CA ILE A 11 13.78 3.86 5.82
C ILE A 11 12.65 4.48 4.99
N HIS A 12 12.82 4.50 3.67
CA HIS A 12 11.81 4.93 2.71
C HIS A 12 11.39 3.71 1.92
N THR A 13 10.15 3.25 2.04
CA THR A 13 9.71 2.02 1.38
C THR A 13 8.70 2.29 0.28
N TYR A 14 9.00 1.76 -0.90
CA TYR A 14 8.13 1.87 -2.08
C TYR A 14 7.75 0.48 -2.61
N TYR A 15 7.49 -0.49 -1.70
CA TYR A 15 6.96 -1.82 -2.06
C TYR A 15 5.54 -1.70 -2.65
N GLY A 16 5.28 -2.37 -3.77
CA GLY A 16 4.06 -2.18 -4.57
C GLY A 16 4.03 -0.89 -5.40
N ALA A 17 4.87 0.09 -5.06
CA ALA A 17 5.07 1.28 -5.88
C ALA A 17 6.27 1.09 -6.81
N ILE A 18 7.49 1.41 -6.39
CA ILE A 18 8.67 1.40 -7.25
C ILE A 18 9.41 0.06 -7.18
N TRP A 19 9.54 -0.52 -5.99
CA TRP A 19 10.48 -1.61 -5.71
C TRP A 19 9.96 -3.00 -6.11
N THR A 20 8.68 -3.26 -5.87
CA THR A 20 8.04 -4.55 -6.16
C THR A 20 6.68 -4.35 -6.82
N ASP A 21 6.17 -5.40 -7.46
CA ASP A 21 4.83 -5.42 -8.07
C ASP A 21 3.71 -5.65 -7.06
N THR A 22 4.07 -6.10 -5.85
CA THR A 22 3.12 -6.49 -4.82
C THR A 22 3.38 -5.68 -3.56
N PHE A 23 2.39 -4.89 -3.13
CA PHE A 23 2.52 -4.05 -1.93
C PHE A 23 2.67 -4.86 -0.65
N THR A 24 2.19 -6.11 -0.63
CA THR A 24 2.28 -7.00 0.53
C THR A 24 3.68 -7.53 0.79
N ASP A 25 4.63 -7.33 -0.13
CA ASP A 25 6.03 -7.74 0.06
C ASP A 25 6.68 -7.04 1.26
N VAL A 26 6.21 -5.82 1.61
CA VAL A 26 6.64 -5.10 2.82
C VAL A 26 6.49 -5.94 4.08
N TYR A 27 5.57 -6.91 4.10
CA TYR A 27 5.32 -7.80 5.24
C TYR A 27 6.57 -8.52 5.77
N ARG A 28 7.54 -8.81 4.90
CA ARG A 28 8.79 -9.51 5.24
C ARG A 28 9.84 -8.60 5.84
N HIS A 29 9.64 -7.29 5.77
CA HIS A 29 10.62 -6.29 6.16
C HIS A 29 10.27 -5.70 7.53
N LYS A 30 11.32 -5.28 8.24
CA LYS A 30 11.21 -4.58 9.52
C LYS A 30 11.78 -3.17 9.37
N ALA A 31 11.29 -2.25 10.18
CA ALA A 31 11.70 -0.85 10.19
C ALA A 31 11.78 -0.32 11.62
N ARG A 32 12.74 0.55 11.90
CA ARG A 32 12.77 1.36 13.13
C ARG A 32 11.89 2.60 12.99
N LEU A 33 11.87 3.22 11.82
CA LEU A 33 10.94 4.26 11.43
C LEU A 33 10.80 4.20 9.91
N ASN A 34 9.58 4.29 9.37
CA ASN A 34 9.40 4.43 7.92
C ASN A 34 9.00 5.86 7.59
N THR A 35 9.94 6.66 7.08
CA THR A 35 9.78 8.10 6.83
C THR A 35 9.11 8.41 5.50
N GLU A 36 9.04 7.45 4.57
CA GLU A 36 8.27 7.59 3.34
C GLU A 36 7.69 6.27 2.86
N PHE A 37 6.44 6.31 2.43
CA PHE A 37 5.79 5.29 1.60
C PHE A 37 4.58 5.91 0.90
N GLY A 38 4.22 5.38 -0.25
CA GLY A 38 3.06 5.87 -1.00
C GLY A 38 3.00 5.30 -2.41
N PHE A 39 1.97 5.71 -3.12
CA PHE A 39 1.73 5.36 -4.51
C PHE A 39 1.15 6.58 -5.23
N GLU A 40 1.67 6.88 -6.41
CA GLU A 40 1.17 7.98 -7.22
C GLU A 40 -0.16 7.59 -7.85
N ALA A 41 -1.14 8.48 -7.75
CA ALA A 41 -2.45 8.30 -8.34
C ALA A 41 -2.90 9.60 -9.02
N PRO A 42 -3.72 9.53 -10.09
CA PRO A 42 -4.25 10.71 -10.74
C PRO A 42 -5.09 11.57 -9.77
N ALA A 43 -5.04 12.89 -9.97
CA ALA A 43 -6.00 13.81 -9.35
C ALA A 43 -7.44 13.49 -9.75
N HIS A 44 -8.40 14.06 -9.01
CA HIS A 44 -9.81 13.89 -9.32
C HIS A 44 -10.11 14.38 -10.74
N ALA A 45 -10.99 13.68 -11.49
CA ALA A 45 -11.30 14.02 -12.88
C ALA A 45 -11.74 15.48 -13.06
N ASP A 46 -12.62 15.97 -12.19
CA ASP A 46 -13.02 17.38 -12.16
C ASP A 46 -11.85 18.35 -11.93
N THR A 47 -10.91 18.03 -11.03
CA THR A 47 -9.68 18.82 -10.87
C THR A 47 -8.88 18.82 -12.16
N LEU A 48 -8.73 17.69 -12.84
CA LEU A 48 -8.04 17.65 -14.13
C LEU A 48 -8.74 18.51 -15.17
N ARG A 49 -10.08 18.47 -15.24
CA ARG A 49 -10.88 19.23 -16.21
C ARG A 49 -10.79 20.75 -16.05
N THR A 50 -10.43 21.26 -14.87
CA THR A 50 -10.20 22.71 -14.71
C THR A 50 -8.88 23.18 -15.34
N TYR A 51 -7.99 22.26 -15.72
CA TYR A 51 -6.70 22.56 -16.35
C TYR A 51 -6.63 21.88 -17.73
N PRO A 52 -7.00 22.58 -18.83
CA PRO A 52 -7.12 21.97 -20.15
C PRO A 52 -5.87 21.21 -20.62
N GLU A 53 -4.68 21.73 -20.36
CA GLU A 53 -3.41 21.07 -20.73
C GLU A 53 -3.20 19.75 -19.96
N CYS A 54 -3.52 19.73 -18.66
CA CYS A 54 -3.46 18.52 -17.86
C CYS A 54 -4.53 17.52 -18.31
N TRP A 55 -5.76 17.99 -18.55
CA TRP A 55 -6.86 17.15 -19.03
C TRP A 55 -6.51 16.47 -20.35
N GLU A 56 -6.04 17.20 -21.35
CA GLU A 56 -5.75 16.62 -22.66
C GLU A 56 -4.71 15.49 -22.59
N ARG A 57 -3.73 15.62 -21.69
CA ARG A 57 -2.66 14.64 -21.53
C ARG A 57 -3.02 13.48 -20.61
N LEU A 58 -3.89 13.71 -19.62
CA LEU A 58 -4.25 12.73 -18.59
C LEU A 58 -5.67 12.16 -18.74
N LYS A 59 -6.49 12.61 -19.70
CA LYS A 59 -7.87 12.12 -19.91
C LYS A 59 -7.96 10.62 -20.19
N HIS A 60 -6.88 10.01 -20.71
CA HIS A 60 -6.79 8.56 -20.89
C HIS A 60 -6.83 7.79 -19.55
N LEU A 61 -6.53 8.44 -18.42
CA LEU A 61 -6.63 7.88 -17.09
C LEU A 61 -8.04 7.96 -16.51
N ALA A 62 -8.92 8.82 -17.03
CA ALA A 62 -10.28 9.00 -16.52
C ALA A 62 -11.05 7.68 -16.27
N PRO A 63 -11.06 6.70 -17.21
CA PRO A 63 -11.74 5.42 -16.96
C PRO A 63 -11.02 4.49 -15.97
N LYS A 64 -9.81 4.84 -15.53
CA LYS A 64 -8.96 4.03 -14.64
C LYS A 64 -8.78 4.66 -13.26
N ILE A 65 -9.35 5.85 -13.01
CA ILE A 65 -9.15 6.59 -11.75
C ILE A 65 -9.55 5.72 -10.55
N ASP A 66 -10.72 5.09 -10.60
CA ASP A 66 -11.25 4.29 -9.50
C ASP A 66 -10.37 3.07 -9.19
N ASP A 67 -9.86 2.37 -10.20
CA ASP A 67 -8.94 1.24 -10.01
C ASP A 67 -7.60 1.68 -9.40
N LEU A 68 -7.04 2.81 -9.89
CA LEU A 68 -5.79 3.37 -9.38
C LEU A 68 -5.96 3.88 -7.94
N TRP A 69 -7.11 4.44 -7.63
CA TRP A 69 -7.47 4.89 -6.28
C TRP A 69 -7.70 3.73 -5.32
N THR A 70 -8.32 2.65 -5.78
CA THR A 70 -8.46 1.40 -5.02
C THR A 70 -7.08 0.82 -4.70
N TYR A 71 -6.19 0.75 -5.70
CA TYR A 71 -4.81 0.30 -5.47
C TYR A 71 -4.07 1.18 -4.44
N GLN A 72 -4.17 2.50 -4.57
CA GLN A 72 -3.60 3.46 -3.62
C GLN A 72 -4.12 3.21 -2.20
N ALA A 73 -5.43 3.03 -2.05
CA ALA A 73 -6.09 2.78 -0.77
C ALA A 73 -5.63 1.46 -0.12
N GLU A 74 -5.59 0.37 -0.89
CA GLU A 74 -5.15 -0.94 -0.38
C GLU A 74 -3.70 -0.93 0.07
N LEU A 75 -2.80 -0.36 -0.75
CA LEU A 75 -1.38 -0.23 -0.43
C LEU A 75 -1.20 0.57 0.87
N ILE A 76 -1.82 1.75 0.96
CA ILE A 76 -1.69 2.63 2.13
C ILE A 76 -2.18 1.93 3.38
N ARG A 77 -3.39 1.34 3.35
CA ARG A 77 -3.93 0.62 4.51
C ARG A 77 -2.99 -0.50 4.95
N PHE A 78 -2.55 -1.35 4.01
CA PHE A 78 -1.67 -2.48 4.33
C PHE A 78 -0.36 -2.02 4.97
N HIS A 79 0.25 -0.96 4.44
CA HIS A 79 1.52 -0.42 4.95
C HIS A 79 1.34 0.21 6.34
N VAL A 80 0.30 1.04 6.54
CA VAL A 80 -0.02 1.63 7.84
C VAL A 80 -0.22 0.54 8.91
N GLU A 81 -1.08 -0.45 8.63
CA GLU A 81 -1.35 -1.56 9.56
C GLU A 81 -0.10 -2.40 9.83
N HIS A 82 0.75 -2.62 8.82
CA HIS A 82 2.02 -3.29 8.97
C HIS A 82 2.96 -2.54 9.93
N TYR A 83 3.14 -1.23 9.78
CA TYR A 83 4.01 -0.44 10.67
C TYR A 83 3.44 -0.30 12.08
N ARG A 84 2.13 -0.14 12.22
CA ARG A 84 1.47 -0.16 13.54
C ARG A 84 1.68 -1.49 14.27
N ARG A 85 1.66 -2.61 13.56
CA ARG A 85 2.02 -3.93 14.13
C ARG A 85 3.49 -4.00 14.54
N LEU A 86 4.41 -3.46 13.72
CA LEU A 86 5.83 -3.44 14.04
C LEU A 86 6.17 -2.59 15.27
N ARG A 87 5.27 -1.71 15.74
CA ARG A 87 5.43 -1.00 17.02
C ARG A 87 5.70 -1.97 18.18
N ALA A 88 5.03 -3.12 18.21
CA ALA A 88 5.26 -4.18 19.18
C ALA A 88 6.68 -4.79 19.11
N GLN A 89 7.44 -4.50 18.05
CA GLN A 89 8.81 -4.94 17.82
C GLN A 89 9.82 -3.77 17.85
N GLY A 90 9.39 -2.59 18.32
CA GLY A 90 10.25 -1.40 18.44
C GLY A 90 10.35 -0.56 17.17
N CYS A 91 9.32 -0.56 16.32
CA CYS A 91 9.12 0.47 15.29
C CYS A 91 8.49 1.72 15.91
N ALA A 92 9.04 2.89 15.61
CA ALA A 92 8.59 4.20 16.09
C ALA A 92 7.42 4.75 15.27
N GLY A 93 7.12 4.20 14.10
CA GLY A 93 5.94 4.55 13.31
C GLY A 93 6.22 4.70 11.82
N TYR A 94 5.38 5.50 11.17
CA TYR A 94 5.39 5.75 9.74
C TYR A 94 5.09 7.22 9.44
N ILE A 95 5.55 7.69 8.28
CA ILE A 95 5.21 8.97 7.68
C ILE A 95 4.79 8.67 6.23
N HIS A 96 3.54 8.98 5.91
CA HIS A 96 3.03 8.81 4.55
C HIS A 96 3.54 9.94 3.66
N PHE A 97 4.11 9.58 2.51
CA PHE A 97 4.55 10.53 1.48
C PHE A 97 3.47 10.59 0.39
N TRP A 98 2.70 11.66 0.28
CA TRP A 98 2.55 12.81 1.19
C TRP A 98 1.09 13.26 1.22
N LEU A 99 0.73 14.24 2.07
CA LEU A 99 -0.68 14.55 2.33
C LEU A 99 -1.42 15.15 1.12
N ALA A 100 -0.82 16.12 0.41
CA ALA A 100 -1.49 16.84 -0.68
C ALA A 100 -0.54 17.11 -1.84
N ASP A 101 -1.03 16.95 -3.06
CA ASP A 101 -0.28 17.29 -4.26
C ASP A 101 -0.14 18.80 -4.44
N LEU A 102 0.94 19.20 -5.12
CA LEU A 102 1.20 20.60 -5.46
C LEU A 102 0.60 21.03 -6.80
N VAL A 103 0.32 20.08 -7.70
CA VAL A 103 -0.07 20.33 -9.08
C VAL A 103 -1.19 19.37 -9.52
N PRO A 104 -2.09 19.78 -10.45
CA PRO A 104 -3.27 19.01 -10.84
C PRO A 104 -2.93 17.88 -11.81
N GLN A 105 -2.17 16.88 -11.35
CA GLN A 105 -1.69 15.76 -12.17
C GLN A 105 -1.63 14.44 -11.38
N VAL A 106 -0.89 13.46 -11.88
CA VAL A 106 -0.53 12.25 -11.12
C VAL A 106 0.49 12.60 -10.02
N GLY A 107 0.20 12.23 -8.79
CA GLY A 107 1.07 12.50 -7.64
C GLY A 107 0.82 11.59 -6.45
N CYS A 108 1.76 11.56 -5.49
CA CYS A 108 1.70 10.73 -4.29
C CYS A 108 0.69 11.22 -3.24
N GLY A 109 0.10 12.41 -3.43
CA GLY A 109 -0.90 12.99 -2.54
C GLY A 109 -2.10 12.07 -2.36
N VAL A 110 -2.59 11.94 -1.13
CA VAL A 110 -3.94 11.44 -0.85
C VAL A 110 -5.01 12.50 -1.02
N LEU A 111 -4.62 13.77 -1.00
CA LEU A 111 -5.41 14.90 -1.48
C LEU A 111 -4.79 15.38 -2.80
N ASP A 112 -5.62 15.73 -3.78
CA ASP A 112 -5.13 16.41 -4.98
C ASP A 112 -4.79 17.89 -4.72
N SER A 113 -4.31 18.60 -5.75
CA SER A 113 -3.93 20.02 -5.63
C SER A 113 -5.07 20.96 -5.26
N SER A 114 -6.33 20.55 -5.50
CA SER A 114 -7.54 21.26 -5.08
C SER A 114 -8.05 20.79 -3.71
N ARG A 115 -7.25 20.00 -2.99
CA ARG A 115 -7.59 19.40 -1.68
C ARG A 115 -8.78 18.44 -1.73
N ARG A 116 -9.12 17.91 -2.91
CA ARG A 116 -10.14 16.89 -3.03
C ARG A 116 -9.55 15.54 -2.62
N PRO A 117 -10.25 14.75 -1.79
CA PRO A 117 -9.82 13.41 -1.43
C PRO A 117 -9.67 12.52 -2.67
N LYS A 118 -8.53 11.82 -2.74
CA LYS A 118 -8.33 10.63 -3.59
C LYS A 118 -8.67 9.37 -2.79
N GLY A 119 -8.60 8.20 -3.44
CA GLY A 119 -8.87 6.91 -2.81
C GLY A 119 -8.04 6.65 -1.55
N GLY A 120 -6.77 7.07 -1.55
CA GLY A 120 -5.88 6.86 -0.41
C GLY A 120 -6.22 7.68 0.84
N TYR A 121 -7.03 8.74 0.76
CA TYR A 121 -7.30 9.62 1.92
C TYR A 121 -8.10 8.91 3.00
N ALA A 122 -9.20 8.24 2.61
CA ALA A 122 -10.01 7.48 3.56
C ALA A 122 -9.20 6.33 4.15
N ALA A 123 -8.44 5.59 3.34
CA ALA A 123 -7.58 4.51 3.81
C ALA A 123 -6.54 4.98 4.83
N LEU A 124 -5.86 6.11 4.57
CA LEU A 124 -4.91 6.70 5.50
C LEU A 124 -5.61 7.11 6.79
N ARG A 125 -6.71 7.87 6.71
CA ARG A 125 -7.48 8.34 7.87
C ARG A 125 -7.96 7.18 8.74
N ASP A 126 -8.51 6.14 8.11
CA ASP A 126 -9.15 5.03 8.81
C ASP A 126 -8.10 4.10 9.44
N ALA A 127 -7.04 3.74 8.71
CA ALA A 127 -5.96 2.91 9.25
C ALA A 127 -5.12 3.65 10.32
N SER A 128 -5.19 4.98 10.36
CA SER A 128 -4.50 5.84 11.34
C SER A 128 -5.38 6.25 12.53
N GLN A 129 -6.59 5.69 12.68
CA GLN A 129 -7.43 6.01 13.84
C GLN A 129 -6.72 5.71 15.17
N PRO A 130 -6.86 6.56 16.20
CA PRO A 130 -6.21 6.34 17.50
C PRO A 130 -6.48 4.97 18.10
N LEU A 131 -7.69 4.44 17.87
CA LEU A 131 -8.06 3.06 18.17
C LEU A 131 -8.44 2.36 16.86
N HIS A 132 -7.71 1.31 16.49
CA HIS A 132 -7.90 0.59 15.23
C HIS A 132 -7.80 -0.93 15.43
N ILE A 133 -8.55 -1.68 14.64
CA ILE A 133 -8.51 -3.15 14.61
C ILE A 133 -8.13 -3.60 13.20
N ALA A 134 -7.21 -4.56 13.08
CA ALA A 134 -6.68 -4.99 11.79
C ALA A 134 -6.49 -6.51 11.71
N LEU A 135 -6.65 -7.05 10.51
CA LEU A 135 -6.29 -8.42 10.18
C LEU A 135 -4.81 -8.46 9.81
N GLU A 136 -4.01 -9.27 10.49
CA GLU A 136 -2.65 -9.57 10.05
C GLU A 136 -2.70 -10.62 8.95
N HIS A 137 -2.20 -10.27 7.77
CA HIS A 137 -2.07 -11.17 6.62
C HIS A 137 -0.85 -10.79 5.78
N ASN A 138 -0.41 -11.71 4.92
CA ASN A 138 0.66 -11.46 3.93
C ASN A 138 0.12 -11.35 2.48
N GLY A 139 -1.17 -11.06 2.33
CA GLY A 139 -1.86 -11.10 1.04
C GLY A 139 -2.23 -12.50 0.54
N ARG A 140 -1.91 -13.58 1.27
CA ARG A 140 -2.28 -14.96 0.88
C ARG A 140 -3.03 -15.71 1.97
N ARG A 141 -2.70 -15.45 3.23
CA ARG A 141 -3.34 -16.08 4.38
C ARG A 141 -3.37 -15.15 5.58
N PRO A 142 -4.34 -15.33 6.48
CA PRO A 142 -4.37 -14.62 7.75
C PRO A 142 -3.42 -15.24 8.77
N PHE A 143 -3.05 -14.46 9.78
CA PHE A 143 -2.20 -14.89 10.90
C PHE A 143 -2.80 -14.53 12.26
N ALA A 144 -3.38 -13.34 12.38
CA ALA A 144 -3.88 -12.84 13.66
C ALA A 144 -4.86 -11.68 13.49
N ILE A 145 -5.55 -11.33 14.57
CA ILE A 145 -6.24 -10.04 14.72
C ILE A 145 -5.42 -9.18 15.69
N TRP A 146 -5.17 -7.94 15.28
CA TRP A 146 -4.45 -6.94 16.05
C TRP A 146 -5.37 -5.79 16.42
N VAL A 147 -5.13 -5.21 17.60
CA VAL A 147 -5.71 -3.94 18.01
C VAL A 147 -4.56 -2.98 18.31
N PHE A 148 -4.68 -1.77 17.76
CA PHE A 148 -3.76 -0.67 17.97
C PHE A 148 -4.49 0.40 18.79
N ASN A 149 -3.98 0.69 19.98
CA ASN A 149 -4.51 1.69 20.88
C ASN A 149 -3.42 2.73 21.14
N ASP A 150 -3.51 3.87 20.46
CA ASP A 150 -2.62 5.02 20.63
C ASP A 150 -3.21 6.05 21.61
N THR A 151 -4.31 5.70 22.30
CA THR A 151 -4.91 6.54 23.33
C THR A 151 -4.28 6.26 24.70
N ASN A 152 -4.50 7.19 25.64
CA ASN A 152 -4.16 7.01 27.04
C ASN A 152 -5.21 6.20 27.82
N THR A 153 -6.23 5.66 27.14
CA THR A 153 -7.33 4.94 27.76
C THR A 153 -7.06 3.44 27.72
N HIS A 154 -7.15 2.80 28.89
CA HIS A 154 -7.19 1.35 29.00
C HIS A 154 -8.61 0.87 28.69
N HIS A 155 -8.76 -0.05 27.75
CA HIS A 155 -10.06 -0.64 27.44
C HIS A 155 -10.17 -2.03 28.04
N ASP A 156 -10.73 -2.10 29.25
CA ASP A 156 -11.04 -3.34 29.93
C ASP A 156 -12.33 -3.98 29.42
N ALA A 157 -12.38 -5.31 29.47
CA ALA A 157 -13.57 -6.09 29.20
C ALA A 157 -14.25 -5.77 27.84
N VAL A 158 -13.43 -5.57 26.81
CA VAL A 158 -13.91 -5.41 25.43
C VAL A 158 -14.03 -6.76 24.74
N ARG A 159 -14.78 -6.79 23.64
CA ARG A 159 -14.93 -7.96 22.78
C ARG A 159 -14.42 -7.63 21.39
N VAL A 160 -13.53 -8.48 20.89
CA VAL A 160 -13.18 -8.48 19.47
C VAL A 160 -14.12 -9.43 18.75
N ARG A 161 -14.92 -8.90 17.82
CA ARG A 161 -15.83 -9.65 16.96
C ARG A 161 -15.29 -9.63 15.54
N TRP A 162 -15.42 -10.74 14.82
CA TRP A 162 -15.05 -10.80 13.42
C TRP A 162 -16.01 -11.68 12.63
N ARG A 163 -16.18 -11.31 11.36
CA ARG A 163 -17.07 -11.96 10.41
C ARG A 163 -16.33 -12.22 9.11
N VAL A 164 -16.65 -13.35 8.51
CA VAL A 164 -16.30 -13.67 7.12
C VAL A 164 -17.61 -13.66 6.35
N CYS A 165 -17.65 -12.88 5.27
CA CYS A 165 -18.84 -12.65 4.46
C CYS A 165 -18.59 -13.08 3.03
N ASP A 166 -19.53 -13.74 2.38
CA ASP A 166 -19.36 -14.14 0.99
C ASP A 166 -19.30 -12.95 -0.01
N ALA A 167 -19.22 -13.26 -1.31
CA ALA A 167 -19.21 -12.22 -2.35
C ALA A 167 -20.52 -11.42 -2.45
N GLN A 168 -21.58 -11.87 -1.78
CA GLN A 168 -22.88 -11.20 -1.68
C GLN A 168 -23.06 -10.52 -0.30
N ASP A 169 -21.96 -10.34 0.45
CA ASP A 169 -21.92 -9.80 1.81
C ASP A 169 -22.68 -10.65 2.86
N ALA A 170 -23.06 -11.90 2.56
CA ALA A 170 -23.73 -12.76 3.53
C ALA A 170 -22.73 -13.37 4.51
N VAL A 171 -23.01 -13.28 5.82
CA VAL A 171 -22.12 -13.79 6.86
C VAL A 171 -22.11 -15.32 6.85
N ILE A 172 -20.96 -15.91 6.51
CA ILE A 172 -20.76 -17.37 6.49
C ILE A 172 -20.06 -17.90 7.74
N TYR A 173 -19.33 -17.03 8.45
CA TYR A 173 -18.67 -17.35 9.70
C TYR A 173 -18.61 -16.12 10.59
N GLU A 174 -18.90 -16.32 11.86
CA GLU A 174 -18.83 -15.27 12.88
C GLU A 174 -18.26 -15.87 14.16
N SER A 175 -17.37 -15.12 14.81
CA SER A 175 -16.88 -15.46 16.12
C SER A 175 -16.45 -14.21 16.88
N SER A 176 -16.18 -14.38 18.17
CA SER A 176 -15.72 -13.31 19.04
C SER A 176 -14.84 -13.84 20.16
N ALA A 177 -14.02 -12.95 20.72
CA ALA A 177 -13.16 -13.25 21.86
C ALA A 177 -13.12 -12.04 22.82
N PRO A 178 -13.11 -12.26 24.15
CA PRO A 178 -12.86 -11.19 25.10
C PRO A 178 -11.41 -10.71 24.99
N ALA A 179 -11.17 -9.43 25.26
CA ALA A 179 -9.85 -8.83 25.30
C ALA A 179 -9.79 -7.72 26.35
N SER A 180 -8.58 -7.42 26.79
CA SER A 180 -8.23 -6.18 27.50
C SER A 180 -7.15 -5.52 26.67
N ILE A 181 -7.36 -4.26 26.30
CA ILE A 181 -6.49 -3.52 25.39
C ILE A 181 -5.81 -2.40 26.16
N PRO A 182 -4.52 -2.56 26.51
CA PRO A 182 -3.78 -1.53 27.19
C PRO A 182 -3.74 -0.20 26.44
N ALA A 183 -3.62 0.89 27.20
CA ALA A 183 -3.29 2.20 26.65
C ALA A 183 -1.94 2.14 25.92
N ASN A 184 -1.77 2.93 24.87
CA ASN A 184 -0.50 3.09 24.15
C ASN A 184 0.16 1.76 23.72
N THR A 185 -0.59 0.84 23.12
CA THR A 185 -0.09 -0.48 22.71
C THR A 185 -0.47 -0.85 21.28
N SER A 186 0.35 -1.73 20.69
CA SER A 186 -0.04 -2.54 19.54
C SER A 186 -0.06 -3.99 20.01
N MET A 187 -1.25 -4.59 20.10
CA MET A 187 -1.45 -5.89 20.72
C MET A 187 -2.05 -6.89 19.74
N ARG A 188 -1.45 -8.08 19.69
CA ARG A 188 -2.05 -9.24 19.05
C ARG A 188 -3.11 -9.81 19.99
N VAL A 189 -4.37 -9.77 19.58
CA VAL A 189 -5.50 -10.24 20.41
C VAL A 189 -5.76 -11.73 20.20
N LEU A 190 -5.70 -12.19 18.96
CA LEU A 190 -6.04 -13.57 18.60
C LEU A 190 -5.11 -14.08 17.49
N THR A 191 -4.64 -15.31 17.60
CA THR A 191 -4.05 -16.03 16.46
C THR A 191 -5.15 -16.66 15.61
N VAL A 192 -5.16 -16.36 14.31
CA VAL A 192 -6.12 -16.91 13.36
C VAL A 192 -5.58 -18.25 12.80
N LYS A 193 -6.36 -19.33 12.96
CA LYS A 193 -6.00 -20.69 12.53
C LYS A 193 -7.08 -21.32 11.63
N TRP A 194 -7.47 -20.64 10.56
CA TRP A 194 -8.38 -21.21 9.54
C TRP A 194 -7.76 -21.18 8.14
N ASN A 195 -8.26 -22.02 7.23
CA ASN A 195 -7.74 -22.15 5.87
C ASN A 195 -8.35 -21.09 4.92
N PRO A 196 -7.55 -20.20 4.30
CA PRO A 196 -8.03 -19.17 3.37
C PRO A 196 -8.56 -19.70 2.03
N GLU A 197 -8.31 -20.95 1.64
CA GLU A 197 -8.91 -21.52 0.40
C GLU A 197 -10.46 -21.58 0.48
N ALA A 198 -11.02 -21.54 1.69
CA ALA A 198 -12.45 -21.40 1.93
C ALA A 198 -12.94 -19.94 1.95
N VAL A 199 -12.05 -18.96 1.74
CA VAL A 199 -12.28 -17.53 2.06
C VAL A 199 -11.92 -16.63 0.87
N GLN A 200 -12.66 -16.75 -0.25
CA GLN A 200 -12.73 -15.70 -1.30
C GLN A 200 -13.76 -14.62 -0.94
N LEU A 201 -13.75 -14.19 0.31
CA LEU A 201 -14.91 -13.68 1.01
C LEU A 201 -14.48 -12.45 1.81
N GLY A 202 -15.28 -11.39 1.78
CA GLY A 202 -15.06 -10.17 2.53
C GLY A 202 -14.83 -10.46 4.02
N TRP A 203 -14.05 -9.63 4.67
CA TRP A 203 -13.78 -9.76 6.10
C TRP A 203 -14.16 -8.49 6.81
N SER A 204 -14.76 -8.59 7.99
CA SER A 204 -14.94 -7.45 8.88
C SER A 204 -14.61 -7.82 10.32
N SER A 205 -14.12 -6.84 11.08
CA SER A 205 -14.01 -6.95 12.53
C SER A 205 -14.42 -5.67 13.21
N ALA A 206 -14.82 -5.83 14.47
CA ALA A 206 -15.19 -4.76 15.35
C ALA A 206 -14.59 -5.02 16.75
N LEU A 207 -14.17 -3.93 17.39
CA LEU A 207 -13.92 -3.89 18.82
C LEU A 207 -15.16 -3.29 19.48
N GLU A 208 -15.80 -4.04 20.37
CA GLU A 208 -17.06 -3.69 21.04
C GLU A 208 -16.82 -3.57 22.55
N ASP A 209 -17.46 -2.62 23.21
CA ASP A 209 -17.52 -2.61 24.68
C ASP A 209 -18.61 -3.55 25.22
N PHE A 210 -18.73 -3.65 26.55
CA PHE A 210 -19.71 -4.52 27.20
C PHE A 210 -21.17 -4.09 26.98
N SER A 211 -21.42 -2.83 26.57
CA SER A 211 -22.75 -2.34 26.19
C SER A 211 -23.12 -2.70 24.76
N GLY A 212 -22.17 -3.20 23.97
CA GLY A 212 -22.31 -3.48 22.54
C GLY A 212 -21.99 -2.27 21.66
N ALA A 213 -21.43 -1.18 22.21
CA ALA A 213 -21.00 -0.04 21.41
C ALA A 213 -19.73 -0.38 20.64
N VAL A 214 -19.72 -0.08 19.35
CA VAL A 214 -18.55 -0.31 18.48
C VAL A 214 -17.53 0.82 18.69
N LEU A 215 -16.38 0.47 19.25
CA LEU A 215 -15.26 1.39 19.51
C LEU A 215 -14.35 1.55 18.29
N ALA A 216 -14.15 0.48 17.51
CA ALA A 216 -13.38 0.49 16.27
C ALA A 216 -13.91 -0.59 15.33
N ARG A 217 -13.79 -0.37 14.01
CA ARG A 217 -14.19 -1.36 13.00
C ARG A 217 -13.34 -1.25 11.74
N THR A 218 -13.15 -2.39 11.08
CA THR A 218 -12.43 -2.47 9.80
C THR A 218 -13.03 -3.55 8.93
N SER A 219 -13.06 -3.32 7.63
CA SER A 219 -13.47 -4.31 6.63
C SER A 219 -12.49 -4.40 5.46
N TYR A 220 -12.27 -5.60 4.94
CA TYR A 220 -11.45 -5.87 3.77
C TYR A 220 -12.30 -6.55 2.70
N VAL A 221 -12.13 -6.09 1.46
CA VAL A 221 -12.62 -6.78 0.25
C VAL A 221 -11.48 -7.67 -0.22
N GLU A 222 -11.74 -8.97 -0.37
CA GLU A 222 -10.78 -9.97 -0.84
C GLU A 222 -9.32 -9.83 -0.33
N PRO A 223 -9.06 -9.79 1.00
CA PRO A 223 -7.72 -9.51 1.55
C PRO A 223 -6.61 -10.52 1.16
N PHE A 224 -6.98 -11.64 0.56
CA PHE A 224 -6.08 -12.70 0.10
C PHE A 224 -5.92 -12.75 -1.43
N LYS A 225 -6.42 -11.72 -2.14
CA LYS A 225 -6.20 -11.46 -3.56
C LYS A 225 -5.73 -10.00 -3.75
N PRO A 226 -4.59 -9.60 -3.18
CA PRO A 226 -4.13 -8.21 -3.25
C PRO A 226 -4.02 -7.76 -4.70
N MET A 227 -4.42 -6.51 -4.97
CA MET A 227 -4.25 -5.95 -6.30
C MET A 227 -2.78 -5.96 -6.73
N LYS A 228 -2.56 -6.17 -8.03
CA LYS A 228 -1.23 -6.04 -8.63
C LYS A 228 -0.96 -4.59 -9.00
N ARG A 229 0.32 -4.21 -8.97
CA ARG A 229 0.77 -2.89 -9.43
C ARG A 229 0.21 -2.58 -10.83
N PRO A 230 -0.36 -1.38 -11.05
CA PRO A 230 -0.95 -1.01 -12.33
C PRO A 230 0.04 -1.08 -13.49
N ALA A 231 -0.45 -1.48 -14.67
CA ALA A 231 0.38 -1.66 -15.86
C ALA A 231 1.06 -0.35 -16.31
N GLY A 232 2.31 -0.47 -16.77
CA GLY A 232 3.13 0.67 -17.21
C GLY A 232 3.75 1.49 -16.08
N TYR A 233 3.29 1.34 -14.83
CA TYR A 233 3.91 1.99 -13.66
C TYR A 233 5.07 1.14 -13.11
N PRO A 234 6.21 1.73 -12.70
CA PRO A 234 6.51 3.17 -12.60
C PRO A 234 7.24 3.72 -13.84
N TRP A 235 7.19 3.03 -14.98
CA TRP A 235 8.11 3.27 -16.08
C TRP A 235 7.66 4.39 -17.03
N LYS A 236 6.36 4.49 -17.29
CA LYS A 236 5.82 5.44 -18.26
C LYS A 236 5.67 6.84 -17.68
N PHE A 237 6.01 7.85 -18.48
CA PHE A 237 6.06 9.25 -18.05
C PHE A 237 5.57 10.23 -19.12
N ASP A 238 4.92 11.32 -18.73
CA ASP A 238 4.63 12.45 -19.62
C ASP A 238 5.75 13.50 -19.47
N PRO A 239 6.58 13.73 -20.50
CA PRO A 239 7.76 14.60 -20.39
C PRO A 239 7.40 16.08 -20.24
N TYR A 240 6.18 16.47 -20.62
CA TYR A 240 5.74 17.87 -20.53
C TYR A 240 5.19 18.18 -19.13
N LEU A 241 4.38 17.28 -18.57
CA LEU A 241 3.85 17.44 -17.20
C LEU A 241 4.88 17.08 -16.13
N GLY A 242 5.92 16.34 -16.51
CA GLY A 242 6.88 15.87 -15.53
C GLY A 242 6.29 14.83 -14.57
N CYS A 243 5.29 14.05 -15.00
CA CYS A 243 4.60 13.08 -14.13
C CYS A 243 4.54 11.68 -14.72
N LYS A 244 4.44 10.66 -13.87
CA LYS A 244 4.20 9.30 -14.32
C LYS A 244 2.80 9.18 -14.96
N VAL A 245 2.68 8.26 -15.90
CA VAL A 245 1.42 7.88 -16.54
C VAL A 245 1.26 6.36 -16.51
N PHE A 246 0.04 5.89 -16.73
CA PHE A 246 -0.32 4.48 -16.61
C PHE A 246 -0.77 3.96 -17.96
N ASP A 247 -0.20 2.82 -18.37
CA ASP A 247 -0.66 2.06 -19.53
C ASP A 247 -0.95 2.94 -20.77
N ARG A 248 0.01 3.84 -21.04
CA ARG A 248 -0.02 4.78 -22.16
C ARG A 248 1.05 4.34 -23.19
N PRO A 249 0.66 3.72 -24.33
CA PRO A 249 1.61 3.11 -25.27
C PRO A 249 2.62 4.08 -25.88
N ASP A 250 2.19 5.32 -26.16
CA ASP A 250 2.99 6.39 -26.76
C ASP A 250 3.90 7.12 -25.75
N ALA A 251 3.74 6.85 -24.45
CA ALA A 251 4.55 7.52 -23.43
C ALA A 251 5.98 6.97 -23.39
N PRO A 252 7.00 7.85 -23.28
CA PRO A 252 8.37 7.44 -23.06
C PRO A 252 8.49 6.63 -21.76
N SER A 253 9.49 5.74 -21.74
CA SER A 253 9.80 4.89 -20.61
C SER A 253 11.09 5.33 -19.93
N LEU A 254 11.08 5.42 -18.60
CA LEU A 254 12.31 5.65 -17.81
C LEU A 254 13.33 4.51 -17.97
N ALA A 255 12.90 3.33 -18.42
CA ALA A 255 13.80 2.22 -18.76
C ALA A 255 14.50 2.41 -20.12
N ASP A 256 14.12 3.42 -20.91
CA ASP A 256 14.67 3.72 -22.24
C ASP A 256 15.71 4.85 -22.21
N GLN A 257 16.58 4.87 -21.19
CA GLN A 257 17.66 5.88 -21.05
C GLN A 257 19.04 5.38 -21.52
N SER A 258 19.17 4.11 -21.89
CA SER A 258 20.47 3.57 -22.33
C SER A 258 20.87 4.08 -23.71
N THR A 259 22.09 4.62 -23.81
CA THR A 259 22.70 5.09 -25.06
C THR A 259 23.37 3.96 -25.86
N HIS A 260 23.55 2.78 -25.26
CA HIS A 260 24.29 1.67 -25.87
C HIS A 260 23.46 0.94 -26.93
N TRP A 261 24.00 0.78 -28.13
CA TRP A 261 23.25 0.28 -29.31
C TRP A 261 22.68 -1.14 -29.13
N ILE A 262 23.42 -2.04 -28.47
CA ILE A 262 22.95 -3.41 -28.18
C ILE A 262 21.70 -3.39 -27.29
N VAL A 263 21.67 -2.48 -26.30
CA VAL A 263 20.53 -2.36 -25.38
C VAL A 263 19.34 -1.77 -26.13
N ARG A 264 19.55 -0.80 -27.02
CA ARG A 264 18.46 -0.23 -27.85
C ARG A 264 17.85 -1.21 -28.84
N ALA A 265 18.58 -2.24 -29.26
CA ALA A 265 18.06 -3.31 -30.11
C ALA A 265 17.04 -4.21 -29.38
N VAL A 266 17.04 -4.22 -28.04
CA VAL A 266 16.06 -4.96 -27.24
C VAL A 266 14.75 -4.15 -27.16
N PRO A 267 13.58 -4.75 -27.47
CA PRO A 267 12.28 -4.10 -27.32
C PRO A 267 12.08 -3.44 -25.95
N VAL A 268 11.53 -2.23 -25.92
CA VAL A 268 11.32 -1.45 -24.68
C VAL A 268 10.58 -2.26 -23.61
N ALA A 269 9.55 -3.01 -23.99
CA ALA A 269 8.79 -3.85 -23.05
C ALA A 269 9.66 -4.91 -22.35
N ILE A 270 10.64 -5.49 -23.06
CA ILE A 270 11.58 -6.45 -22.46
C ILE A 270 12.56 -5.71 -21.54
N ARG A 271 13.02 -4.52 -21.92
CA ARG A 271 13.89 -3.69 -21.07
C ARG A 271 13.20 -3.25 -19.78
N GLU A 272 11.93 -2.88 -19.84
CA GLU A 272 11.09 -2.59 -18.67
C GLU A 272 11.00 -3.80 -17.74
N GLN A 273 10.74 -5.00 -18.29
CA GLN A 273 10.71 -6.24 -17.50
C GLN A 273 12.06 -6.58 -16.86
N VAL A 274 13.18 -6.35 -17.57
CA VAL A 274 14.53 -6.58 -17.03
C VAL A 274 14.84 -5.56 -15.93
N ALA A 275 14.57 -4.28 -16.15
CA ALA A 275 14.76 -3.23 -15.14
C ALA A 275 13.92 -3.51 -13.89
N GLU A 276 12.68 -3.95 -14.09
CA GLU A 276 11.79 -4.41 -13.04
C GLU A 276 12.34 -5.64 -12.30
N TRP A 277 12.90 -6.61 -13.01
CA TRP A 277 13.53 -7.78 -12.41
C TRP A 277 14.78 -7.42 -11.58
N VAL A 278 15.59 -6.47 -12.04
CA VAL A 278 16.75 -5.92 -11.31
C VAL A 278 16.28 -5.18 -10.05
N LEU A 279 15.29 -4.29 -10.15
CA LEU A 279 14.75 -3.54 -9.02
C LEU A 279 14.10 -4.43 -7.95
N ARG A 280 13.55 -5.58 -8.34
CA ARG A 280 13.03 -6.60 -7.42
C ARG A 280 14.13 -7.25 -6.55
N GLN A 281 15.38 -6.78 -6.61
CA GLN A 281 16.54 -7.26 -5.86
C GLN A 281 16.75 -8.78 -5.91
N ARG A 282 16.29 -9.43 -6.98
CA ARG A 282 16.50 -10.87 -7.20
C ARG A 282 17.91 -11.20 -7.69
N ILE A 283 18.75 -10.18 -7.84
CA ILE A 283 20.15 -10.30 -8.22
C ILE A 283 21.01 -9.98 -6.98
N PRO A 284 21.93 -10.87 -6.61
CA PRO A 284 22.91 -10.57 -5.58
C PRO A 284 23.67 -9.26 -5.90
N PRO A 285 23.95 -8.39 -4.91
CA PRO A 285 24.60 -7.10 -5.15
C PRO A 285 25.93 -7.18 -5.94
N TRP A 286 26.66 -8.31 -5.83
CA TRP A 286 27.89 -8.55 -6.59
C TRP A 286 27.65 -8.71 -8.09
N ALA A 287 26.54 -9.35 -8.48
CA ALA A 287 26.20 -9.56 -9.88
C ALA A 287 25.67 -8.26 -10.52
N VAL A 288 24.96 -7.42 -9.77
CA VAL A 288 24.59 -6.06 -10.22
C VAL A 288 25.83 -5.21 -10.51
N ARG A 289 26.87 -5.28 -9.63
CA ARG A 289 28.14 -4.58 -9.85
C ARG A 289 28.91 -5.10 -11.08
N ALA A 290 28.96 -6.41 -11.27
CA ALA A 290 29.63 -7.02 -12.43
C ALA A 290 28.95 -6.63 -13.75
N ILE A 291 27.62 -6.58 -13.77
CA ILE A 291 26.83 -6.14 -14.95
C ILE A 291 27.04 -4.64 -15.22
N ALA A 292 27.03 -3.80 -14.17
CA ALA A 292 27.28 -2.36 -14.32
C ALA A 292 28.68 -2.04 -14.86
N GLN A 293 29.69 -2.85 -14.51
CA GLN A 293 31.04 -2.73 -15.08
C GLN A 293 31.16 -3.21 -16.53
N PHE A 294 30.22 -4.04 -17.00
CA PHE A 294 30.18 -4.55 -18.38
C PHE A 294 29.38 -3.65 -19.33
N ILE A 295 28.47 -2.83 -18.79
CA ILE A 295 27.55 -1.97 -19.55
C ILE A 295 27.95 -0.48 -19.50
N GLY A 296 28.83 -0.11 -18.56
CA GLY A 296 29.42 1.23 -18.44
C GLY A 296 30.37 1.57 -19.58
#